data_AF-A0A537R2V7-F1
#
_entry.id   AF-A0A537R2V7-F1
#
_cell.length_a   1.000
_cell.length_b   1.000
_cell.length_c   1.000
_cell.angle_alpha   90.00
_cell.angle_beta   90.00
_cell.angle_gamma   90.00
#
_symmetry.space_group_name_H-M   'P 1'
#
loop_
_entity.id
_entity.type
_entity.pdbx_description
1 polymer ?
#
loop_
_entity_poly.entity_id
_entity_poly.type
_entity_poly.pdbx_seq_one_letter_code
_entity_poly.pdbx_strand_id
1 'polypeptide(L)'
;MAGVPIAELVWLALAVMAAGVVTGLLAGLFGIGGGAVIVPVLFEVFRLLGVPEEVRMQLCVGTSLAIIVPTTVRSYRAHRAKGLVIQAVMRSWAVPAVIGVAAGSVTAAFAPAQVFKLAFVVIAGVIAAKLLAGRETWVLGRSLPGSAGMTGYGFLVGLASSLMGISGGSLATMTMTLYGVPIHNAVATSAGLGVPIAIAGTIGYLIA
;
A
#
# COMPACT_ATOMS: atom_id res chain seq x y z
N MET A 1 12.42 32.21 -2.37
CA MET A 1 11.52 31.51 -3.30
C MET A 1 12.40 30.75 -4.28
N ALA A 2 12.27 29.43 -4.33
CA ALA A 2 13.32 28.48 -4.75
C ALA A 2 13.92 28.80 -6.14
N GLY A 3 15.24 29.02 -6.21
CA GLY A 3 15.99 29.32 -7.43
C GLY A 3 16.18 28.12 -8.37
N VAL A 4 15.13 27.33 -8.56
CA VAL A 4 15.14 26.13 -9.41
C VAL A 4 14.85 26.55 -10.86
N PRO A 5 15.71 26.22 -11.83
CA PRO A 5 15.48 26.50 -13.23
C PRO A 5 14.14 25.95 -13.73
N ILE A 6 13.40 26.73 -14.53
CA ILE A 6 12.10 26.31 -15.10
C ILE A 6 12.24 25.00 -15.89
N ALA A 7 13.36 24.78 -16.56
CA ALA A 7 13.64 23.55 -17.29
C ALA A 7 13.68 22.31 -16.38
N GLU A 8 14.23 22.43 -15.17
CA GLU A 8 14.27 21.34 -14.19
C GLU A 8 12.87 21.04 -13.64
N LEU A 9 12.05 22.08 -13.42
CA LEU A 9 10.66 21.92 -13.01
C LEU A 9 9.82 21.19 -14.09
N VAL A 10 10.02 21.54 -15.36
CA VAL A 10 9.35 20.88 -16.48
C VAL A 10 9.77 19.41 -16.60
N TRP A 11 11.07 19.13 -16.47
CA TRP A 11 11.59 17.76 -16.49
C TRP A 11 11.04 16.93 -15.33
N LEU A 12 11.05 17.47 -14.11
CA LEU A 12 10.48 16.83 -12.92
C LEU A 12 8.99 16.55 -13.11
N ALA A 13 8.23 17.51 -13.63
CA ALA A 13 6.80 17.35 -13.88
C ALA A 13 6.52 16.22 -14.89
N LEU A 14 7.25 16.17 -15.99
CA LEU A 14 7.14 15.09 -16.98
C LEU A 14 7.50 13.73 -16.38
N ALA A 15 8.58 13.65 -15.60
CA ALA A 15 9.00 12.42 -14.93
C ALA A 15 7.95 11.92 -13.93
N VAL A 16 7.36 12.81 -13.13
CA VAL A 16 6.30 12.48 -12.17
C VAL A 16 5.02 12.04 -12.90
N MET A 17 4.65 12.69 -14.00
CA MET A 17 3.50 12.27 -14.80
C MET A 17 3.70 10.87 -15.42
N ALA A 18 4.85 10.61 -16.02
CA ALA A 18 5.18 9.30 -16.58
C ALA A 18 5.19 8.21 -15.49
N ALA A 19 5.83 8.49 -14.35
CA ALA A 19 5.80 7.60 -13.19
C ALA A 19 4.37 7.36 -12.70
N GLY A 20 3.52 8.39 -12.66
CA GLY A 20 2.11 8.29 -12.28
C GLY A 20 1.31 7.38 -13.22
N VAL A 21 1.53 7.47 -14.54
CA VAL A 21 0.88 6.58 -15.53
C VAL A 21 1.30 5.13 -15.33
N VAL A 22 2.60 4.86 -15.23
CA VAL A 22 3.14 3.51 -15.00
C VAL A 22 2.62 2.96 -13.68
N THR A 23 2.70 3.74 -12.62
CA THR A 23 2.23 3.36 -11.28
C THR A 23 0.72 3.09 -11.27
N GLY A 24 -0.07 3.90 -11.97
CA GLY A 24 -1.51 3.72 -12.11
C GLY A 24 -1.89 2.45 -12.87
N LEU A 25 -1.17 2.15 -13.96
CA LEU A 25 -1.32 0.89 -14.71
C LEU A 25 -0.97 -0.31 -13.85
N LEU A 26 0.17 -0.29 -13.16
CA LEU A 26 0.61 -1.36 -12.26
C LEU A 26 -0.35 -1.53 -11.08
N ALA A 27 -0.85 -0.42 -10.52
CA ALA A 27 -1.85 -0.44 -9.45
C ALA A 27 -3.17 -1.07 -9.92
N GLY A 28 -3.59 -0.79 -11.16
CA GLY A 28 -4.80 -1.36 -11.76
C GLY A 28 -4.67 -2.82 -12.16
N LEU A 29 -3.52 -3.23 -12.70
CA LEU A 29 -3.24 -4.61 -13.12
C LEU A 29 -3.09 -5.55 -11.93
N PHE A 30 -2.35 -5.12 -10.90
CA PHE A 30 -1.98 -5.99 -9.78
C PHE A 30 -2.76 -5.74 -8.49
N GLY A 31 -3.58 -4.67 -8.42
CA GLY A 31 -4.29 -4.32 -7.19
C GLY A 31 -3.39 -3.86 -6.03
N ILE A 32 -2.12 -3.54 -6.32
CA ILE A 32 -1.10 -3.22 -5.29
C ILE A 32 -1.24 -1.78 -4.78
N GLY A 33 -2.09 -0.95 -5.39
CA GLY A 33 -2.35 0.41 -4.89
C GLY A 33 -1.17 1.37 -5.07
N GLY A 34 -0.27 1.14 -6.04
CA GLY A 34 0.75 2.11 -6.49
C GLY A 34 1.90 2.43 -5.53
N GLY A 35 1.73 2.19 -4.24
CA GLY A 35 2.69 2.52 -3.17
C GLY A 35 4.08 1.93 -3.38
N ALA A 36 4.15 0.69 -3.88
CA ALA A 36 5.43 0.00 -4.13
C ALA A 36 6.34 0.75 -5.12
N VAL A 37 5.76 1.53 -6.04
CA VAL A 37 6.51 2.32 -7.02
C VAL A 37 6.68 3.76 -6.54
N ILE A 38 5.64 4.35 -5.96
CA ILE A 38 5.67 5.78 -5.59
C ILE A 38 6.60 6.06 -4.40
N VAL A 39 6.75 5.11 -3.46
CA VAL A 39 7.59 5.31 -2.26
C VAL A 39 9.08 5.44 -2.63
N PRO A 40 9.69 4.55 -3.44
CA PRO A 40 11.06 4.74 -3.91
C PRO A 40 11.25 6.03 -4.73
N VAL A 41 10.28 6.39 -5.57
CA VAL A 41 10.32 7.63 -6.35
C VAL A 41 10.32 8.85 -5.44
N LEU A 42 9.42 8.91 -4.45
CA LEU A 42 9.38 9.98 -3.45
C LEU A 42 10.66 10.02 -2.62
N PHE A 43 11.26 8.87 -2.32
CA PHE A 43 12.50 8.81 -1.57
C PHE A 43 13.66 9.50 -2.29
N GLU A 44 13.83 9.25 -3.59
CA GLU A 44 14.86 9.95 -4.38
C GLU A 44 14.52 11.43 -4.58
N VAL A 45 13.25 11.77 -4.80
CA VAL A 45 12.82 13.17 -4.92
C VAL A 45 13.11 13.95 -3.63
N PHE A 46 12.75 13.41 -2.46
CA PHE A 46 13.03 14.06 -1.18
C PHE A 46 14.52 14.08 -0.84
N ARG A 47 15.30 13.10 -1.30
CA ARG A 47 16.76 13.14 -1.21
C ARG A 47 17.33 14.32 -2.00
N LEU A 48 16.88 14.53 -3.24
CA LEU A 48 17.31 15.66 -4.08
C LEU A 48 16.89 17.02 -3.50
N LEU A 49 15.73 17.07 -2.82
CA LEU A 49 15.25 18.26 -2.13
C LEU A 49 15.96 18.55 -0.79
N GLY A 50 16.93 17.73 -0.40
CA GLY A 50 17.69 17.93 0.85
C GLY A 50 16.93 17.57 2.12
N VAL A 51 15.86 16.77 2.03
CA VAL A 51 15.12 16.31 3.21
C VAL A 51 16.02 15.42 4.08
N PRO A 52 16.12 15.68 5.40
CA PRO A 52 16.94 14.89 6.31
C PRO A 52 16.57 13.41 6.27
N GLU A 53 17.57 12.53 6.33
CA GLU A 53 17.38 11.07 6.21
C GLU A 53 16.48 10.50 7.31
N GLU A 54 16.49 11.11 8.49
CA GLU A 54 15.75 10.71 9.69
C GLU A 54 14.23 10.78 9.54
N VAL A 55 13.73 11.68 8.69
CA VAL A 55 12.30 11.91 8.44
C VAL A 55 11.88 11.56 7.01
N ARG A 56 12.86 11.35 6.12
CA ARG A 56 12.61 11.15 4.68
C ARG A 56 11.67 10.00 4.42
N MET A 57 11.86 8.87 5.10
CA MET A 57 11.06 7.68 4.86
C MET A 57 9.62 7.86 5.36
N GLN A 58 9.44 8.45 6.54
CA GLN A 58 8.12 8.76 7.11
C GLN A 58 7.35 9.72 6.19
N LEU A 59 8.03 10.74 5.64
CA LEU A 59 7.43 11.64 4.65
C LEU A 59 7.04 10.90 3.37
N CYS A 60 7.87 9.98 2.87
CA CYS A 60 7.51 9.17 1.69
C CYS A 60 6.26 8.33 1.95
N VAL A 61 6.21 7.67 3.11
CA VAL A 61 5.10 6.79 3.49
C VAL A 61 3.81 7.59 3.66
N GLY A 62 3.81 8.67 4.44
CA GLY A 62 2.63 9.53 4.62
C GLY A 62 2.14 10.14 3.30
N THR A 63 3.06 10.68 2.49
CA THR A 63 2.73 11.29 1.19
C THR A 63 2.17 10.24 0.22
N SER A 64 2.74 9.05 0.18
CA SER A 64 2.26 7.96 -0.67
C SER A 64 0.82 7.55 -0.31
N LEU A 65 0.52 7.38 0.99
CA LEU A 65 -0.82 7.02 1.45
C LEU A 65 -1.84 8.09 1.01
N ALA A 66 -1.49 9.37 1.16
CA ALA A 66 -2.33 10.48 0.72
C ALA A 66 -2.60 10.46 -0.80
N ILE A 67 -1.57 10.22 -1.62
CA ILE A 67 -1.71 10.11 -3.08
C ILE A 67 -2.58 8.92 -3.47
N ILE A 68 -2.52 7.83 -2.72
CA ILE A 68 -3.22 6.58 -3.04
C ILE A 68 -4.72 6.64 -2.70
N VAL A 69 -5.17 7.48 -1.76
CA VAL A 69 -6.60 7.63 -1.39
C VAL A 69 -7.54 7.79 -2.61
N PRO A 70 -7.38 8.78 -3.50
CA PRO A 70 -8.30 8.93 -4.63
C PRO A 70 -8.26 7.75 -5.61
N THR A 71 -7.09 7.13 -5.80
CA THR A 71 -6.91 5.99 -6.71
C THR A 71 -7.62 4.73 -6.18
N THR A 72 -7.50 4.43 -4.89
CA THR A 72 -8.16 3.29 -4.24
C THR A 72 -9.67 3.47 -4.20
N VAL A 73 -10.17 4.68 -3.93
CA VAL A 73 -11.62 4.98 -3.97
C VAL A 73 -12.18 4.73 -5.36
N ARG A 74 -11.51 5.22 -6.41
CA ARG A 74 -11.93 5.00 -7.81
C ARG A 74 -11.87 3.51 -8.19
N SER A 75 -10.79 2.83 -7.81
CA SER A 75 -10.59 1.40 -8.06
C SER A 75 -11.67 0.55 -7.37
N TYR A 76 -11.91 0.79 -6.08
CA TYR A 76 -12.97 0.12 -5.32
C TYR A 76 -14.34 0.33 -5.96
N ARG A 77 -14.70 1.56 -6.33
CA ARG A 77 -15.98 1.84 -7.01
C ARG A 77 -16.12 1.05 -8.31
N ALA A 78 -15.08 1.01 -9.13
CA ALA A 78 -15.09 0.27 -10.39
C ALA A 78 -15.23 -1.25 -10.18
N HIS A 79 -14.53 -1.82 -9.20
CA HIS A 79 -14.63 -3.24 -8.87
C HIS A 79 -15.95 -3.62 -8.19
N ARG A 80 -16.49 -2.73 -7.34
CA ARG A 80 -17.81 -2.90 -6.69
C ARG A 80 -18.93 -2.92 -7.72
N ALA A 81 -18.88 -2.05 -8.73
CA ALA A 81 -19.86 -2.03 -9.82
C ALA A 81 -19.89 -3.34 -10.62
N LYS A 82 -18.78 -4.11 -10.64
CA LYS A 82 -18.67 -5.42 -11.30
C LYS A 82 -19.09 -6.59 -10.40
N GLY A 83 -19.47 -6.37 -9.14
CA GLY A 83 -19.88 -7.44 -8.22
C GLY A 83 -18.76 -8.37 -7.75
N LEU A 84 -17.48 -8.02 -7.96
CA LEU A 84 -16.33 -8.89 -7.68
C LEU A 84 -15.85 -8.81 -6.20
N VAL A 85 -16.38 -7.87 -5.42
CA VAL A 85 -15.93 -7.59 -4.05
C VAL A 85 -16.52 -8.59 -3.05
N ILE A 86 -15.68 -9.27 -2.29
CA ILE A 86 -16.09 -10.18 -1.21
C ILE A 86 -16.41 -9.38 0.05
N GLN A 87 -17.70 -9.08 0.25
CA GLN A 87 -18.18 -8.25 1.36
C GLN A 87 -17.84 -8.82 2.75
N ALA A 88 -17.82 -10.16 2.89
CA ALA A 88 -17.48 -10.82 4.14
C ALA A 88 -16.05 -10.47 4.60
N VAL A 89 -15.09 -10.54 3.69
CA VAL A 89 -13.70 -10.17 3.95
C VAL A 89 -13.60 -8.69 4.29
N MET A 90 -14.26 -7.83 3.52
CA MET A 90 -14.25 -6.38 3.75
C MET A 90 -14.75 -6.01 5.16
N ARG A 91 -15.83 -6.63 5.63
CA ARG A 91 -16.34 -6.41 7.00
C ARG A 91 -15.41 -6.96 8.08
N SER A 92 -14.84 -8.14 7.85
CA SER A 92 -13.96 -8.77 8.83
C SER A 92 -12.60 -8.09 8.96
N TRP A 93 -12.05 -7.52 7.89
CA TRP A 93 -10.69 -6.96 7.88
C TRP A 93 -10.64 -5.44 8.02
N ALA A 94 -11.72 -4.71 7.69
CA ALA A 94 -11.70 -3.25 7.76
C ALA A 94 -11.31 -2.72 9.14
N VAL A 95 -11.98 -3.18 10.21
CA VAL A 95 -11.71 -2.70 11.58
C VAL A 95 -10.31 -3.11 12.05
N PRO A 96 -9.90 -4.40 11.98
CA PRO A 96 -8.56 -4.79 12.38
C PRO A 96 -7.46 -4.10 11.57
N ALA A 97 -7.67 -3.87 10.27
CA ALA A 97 -6.70 -3.17 9.45
C ALA A 97 -6.56 -1.70 9.84
N VAL A 98 -7.65 -1.00 10.13
CA VAL A 98 -7.59 0.39 10.64
C VAL A 98 -6.86 0.44 11.98
N ILE A 99 -7.11 -0.53 12.88
CA ILE A 99 -6.39 -0.63 14.16
C ILE A 99 -4.89 -0.88 13.92
N GLY A 100 -4.53 -1.78 13.00
CA GLY A 100 -3.14 -2.05 12.62
C GLY A 100 -2.45 -0.83 12.02
N VAL A 101 -3.16 -0.06 11.18
CA VAL A 101 -2.67 1.20 10.61
C VAL A 101 -2.41 2.21 11.72
N ALA A 102 -3.35 2.40 12.64
CA ALA A 102 -3.21 3.32 13.77
C ALA A 102 -2.01 2.92 14.66
N ALA A 103 -1.85 1.64 14.96
CA ALA A 103 -0.70 1.13 15.70
C ALA A 103 0.63 1.42 14.96
N GLY A 104 0.67 1.19 13.65
CA GLY A 104 1.87 1.45 12.86
C GLY A 104 2.16 2.94 12.64
N SER A 105 1.15 3.81 12.54
CA SER A 105 1.36 5.27 12.46
C SER A 105 1.85 5.85 13.79
N VAL A 106 1.35 5.37 14.92
CA VAL A 106 1.90 5.74 16.25
C VAL A 106 3.34 5.25 16.36
N THR A 107 3.62 4.03 15.88
CA THR A 107 5.00 3.52 15.84
C THR A 107 5.89 4.42 14.96
N ALA A 108 5.35 4.99 13.88
CA ALA A 108 6.08 5.90 13.00
C ALA A 108 6.51 7.22 13.64
N ALA A 109 5.76 7.71 14.64
CA ALA A 109 6.14 8.90 15.39
C ALA A 109 7.43 8.71 16.20
N PHE A 110 7.72 7.47 16.63
CA PHE A 110 8.82 7.18 17.56
C PHE A 110 9.91 6.26 16.97
N ALA A 111 9.64 5.59 15.86
CA ALA A 111 10.56 4.63 15.28
C ALA A 111 11.61 5.31 14.36
N PRO A 112 12.87 4.87 14.42
CA PRO A 112 13.91 5.38 13.54
C PRO A 112 13.65 4.99 12.08
N ALA A 113 14.07 5.85 11.14
CA ALA A 113 13.89 5.64 9.69
C ALA A 113 14.40 4.28 9.17
N GLN A 114 15.37 3.68 9.86
CA GLN A 114 15.90 2.35 9.56
C GLN A 114 14.83 1.25 9.64
N VAL A 115 13.90 1.33 10.60
CA VAL A 115 12.81 0.36 10.76
C VAL A 115 11.91 0.35 9.54
N PHE A 116 11.56 1.54 9.03
CA PHE A 116 10.75 1.70 7.82
C PHE A 116 11.45 1.17 6.57
N LYS A 117 12.74 1.49 6.41
CA LYS A 117 13.54 0.94 5.31
C LYS A 117 13.59 -0.59 5.35
N LEU A 118 13.86 -1.16 6.51
CA LEU A 118 13.94 -2.62 6.67
C LEU A 118 12.59 -3.28 6.41
N ALA A 119 11.51 -2.74 6.98
CA ALA A 119 10.15 -3.23 6.75
C ALA A 119 9.79 -3.20 5.26
N PHE A 120 10.09 -2.08 4.58
CA PHE A 120 9.86 -1.95 3.14
C PHE A 120 10.64 -3.01 2.35
N VAL A 121 11.95 -3.15 2.58
CA VAL A 121 12.80 -4.11 1.87
C VAL A 121 12.34 -5.55 2.09
N VAL A 122 12.05 -5.93 3.34
CA VAL A 122 11.61 -7.29 3.67
C VAL A 122 10.27 -7.60 3.01
N ILE A 123 9.26 -6.74 3.18
CA ILE A 123 7.93 -7.03 2.67
C ILE A 123 7.88 -6.94 1.14
N ALA A 124 8.52 -5.92 0.54
CA ALA A 124 8.62 -5.82 -0.91
C ALA A 124 9.38 -7.01 -1.50
N GLY A 125 10.47 -7.44 -0.85
CA GLY A 125 11.23 -8.62 -1.23
C GLY A 125 10.39 -9.91 -1.18
N VAL A 126 9.58 -10.10 -0.14
CA VAL A 126 8.65 -11.24 -0.03
C VAL A 126 7.59 -11.21 -1.14
N ILE A 127 7.00 -10.05 -1.43
CA ILE A 127 6.02 -9.89 -2.52
C ILE A 127 6.67 -10.19 -3.87
N ALA A 128 7.84 -9.62 -4.14
CA ALA A 128 8.59 -9.83 -5.38
C ALA A 128 8.99 -11.29 -5.56
N ALA A 129 9.49 -11.94 -4.50
CA ALA A 129 9.84 -13.36 -4.51
C ALA A 129 8.63 -14.25 -4.82
N LYS A 130 7.46 -13.97 -4.21
CA LYS A 130 6.23 -14.73 -4.53
C LYS A 130 5.81 -14.54 -5.99
N LEU A 131 5.83 -13.29 -6.49
CA LEU A 131 5.46 -13.00 -7.88
C LEU A 131 6.42 -13.68 -8.86
N LEU A 132 7.73 -13.64 -8.61
CA LEU A 132 8.76 -14.31 -9.42
C LEU A 132 8.67 -15.82 -9.37
N ALA A 133 8.35 -16.39 -8.20
CA ALA A 133 8.19 -17.83 -8.06
C ALA A 133 7.03 -18.37 -8.91
N GLY A 134 6.02 -17.55 -9.20
CA GLY A 134 4.97 -17.86 -10.18
C GLY A 134 4.15 -19.13 -9.88
N ARG A 135 4.24 -19.68 -8.67
CA ARG A 135 3.60 -20.96 -8.32
C ARG A 135 2.17 -20.73 -7.85
N GLU A 136 1.21 -20.92 -8.76
CA GLU A 136 -0.23 -20.92 -8.46
C GLU A 136 -0.66 -22.02 -7.46
N THR A 137 0.24 -22.96 -7.14
CA THR A 137 -0.03 -24.13 -6.28
C THR A 137 0.26 -23.92 -4.79
N TRP A 138 0.81 -22.77 -4.37
CA TRP A 138 1.03 -22.47 -2.95
C TRP A 138 -0.28 -22.04 -2.29
N VAL A 139 -1.10 -23.03 -1.90
CA VAL A 139 -2.36 -22.82 -1.20
C VAL A 139 -2.18 -23.22 0.26
N LEU A 140 -2.24 -22.25 1.18
CA LEU A 140 -2.18 -22.47 2.65
C LEU A 140 -3.43 -23.18 3.19
N GLY A 141 -4.54 -23.12 2.45
CA GLY A 141 -5.79 -23.82 2.77
C GLY A 141 -6.89 -23.53 1.74
N ARG A 142 -7.88 -24.42 1.65
CA ARG A 142 -9.01 -24.31 0.69
C ARG A 142 -10.07 -23.28 1.09
N SER A 143 -9.97 -22.73 2.30
CA SER A 143 -10.90 -21.73 2.83
C SER A 143 -10.12 -20.68 3.61
N LEU A 144 -10.64 -19.45 3.61
CA LEU A 144 -10.17 -18.40 4.51
C LEU A 144 -10.19 -18.90 5.97
N PRO A 145 -9.22 -18.49 6.79
CA PRO A 145 -9.12 -18.93 8.18
C PRO A 145 -10.36 -18.47 8.98
N GLY A 146 -10.63 -19.11 10.13
CA GLY A 146 -11.72 -18.71 11.02
C GLY A 146 -11.62 -17.25 11.49
N SER A 147 -12.66 -16.77 12.19
CA SER A 147 -12.80 -15.36 12.62
C SER A 147 -11.52 -14.77 13.26
N ALA A 148 -10.86 -15.50 14.15
CA ALA A 148 -9.62 -15.06 14.79
C ALA A 148 -8.46 -14.88 13.79
N GLY A 149 -8.33 -15.78 12.81
CA GLY A 149 -7.31 -15.67 11.76
C GLY A 149 -7.59 -14.50 10.82
N MET A 150 -8.86 -14.26 10.45
CA MET A 150 -9.22 -13.09 9.65
C MET A 150 -8.89 -11.77 10.35
N THR A 151 -9.14 -11.68 11.66
CA THR A 151 -8.75 -10.51 12.46
C THR A 151 -7.24 -10.31 12.49
N GLY A 152 -6.48 -11.39 12.70
CA GLY A 152 -5.02 -11.34 12.69
C GLY A 152 -4.45 -10.88 11.36
N TYR A 153 -4.93 -11.43 10.23
CA TYR A 153 -4.51 -11.00 8.90
C TYR A 153 -4.90 -9.55 8.62
N GLY A 154 -6.11 -9.12 8.97
CA GLY A 154 -6.52 -7.72 8.83
C GLY A 154 -5.59 -6.77 9.57
N PHE A 155 -5.28 -7.07 10.84
CA PHE A 155 -4.34 -6.27 11.64
C PHE A 155 -2.93 -6.23 11.03
N LEU A 156 -2.38 -7.39 10.64
CA LEU A 156 -1.05 -7.48 10.03
C LEU A 156 -0.98 -6.73 8.71
N VAL A 157 -2.00 -6.83 7.86
CA VAL A 157 -2.10 -6.08 6.62
C VAL A 157 -2.10 -4.58 6.92
N GLY A 158 -2.91 -4.13 7.88
CA GLY A 158 -2.95 -2.72 8.27
C GLY A 158 -1.62 -2.19 8.79
N LEU A 159 -0.99 -2.94 9.70
CA LEU A 159 0.31 -2.58 10.28
C LEU A 159 1.42 -2.54 9.22
N ALA A 160 1.49 -3.55 8.35
CA ALA A 160 2.45 -3.56 7.26
C ALA A 160 2.21 -2.43 6.25
N SER A 161 0.95 -2.07 6.01
CA SER A 161 0.56 -0.98 5.10
C SER A 161 1.08 0.38 5.58
N SER A 162 0.92 0.67 6.86
CA SER A 162 1.41 1.91 7.46
C SER A 162 2.94 1.97 7.54
N LEU A 163 3.65 0.84 7.55
CA LEU A 163 5.11 0.82 7.49
C LEU A 163 5.66 0.95 6.06
N MET A 164 4.95 0.44 5.05
CA MET A 164 5.43 0.46 3.67
C MET A 164 4.99 1.68 2.85
N GLY A 165 3.92 2.39 3.24
CA GLY A 165 3.30 3.39 2.37
C GLY A 165 2.50 2.77 1.22
N ILE A 166 2.00 1.56 1.43
CA ILE A 166 1.16 0.85 0.46
C ILE A 166 -0.20 0.66 1.10
N SER A 167 -1.29 0.83 0.36
CA SER A 167 -2.67 0.72 0.89
C SER A 167 -3.09 -0.70 1.29
N GLY A 168 -2.16 -1.63 1.58
CA GLY A 168 -2.46 -3.00 1.97
C GLY A 168 -3.00 -3.90 0.87
N GLY A 169 -3.20 -3.35 -0.34
CA GLY A 169 -3.78 -4.06 -1.47
C GLY A 169 -2.95 -5.27 -1.91
N SER A 170 -1.62 -5.14 -1.93
CA SER A 170 -0.71 -6.24 -2.28
C SER A 170 -0.74 -7.38 -1.28
N LEU A 171 -0.64 -7.08 0.02
CA LEU A 171 -0.67 -8.09 1.08
C LEU A 171 -2.04 -8.74 1.19
N ALA A 172 -3.12 -7.98 1.06
CA ALA A 172 -4.48 -8.52 1.06
C ALA A 172 -4.73 -9.41 -0.18
N THR A 173 -4.26 -9.02 -1.36
CA THR A 173 -4.34 -9.87 -2.56
C THR A 173 -3.48 -11.12 -2.40
N MET A 174 -2.27 -10.97 -1.84
CA MET A 174 -1.33 -12.06 -1.60
C MET A 174 -1.90 -13.11 -0.64
N THR A 175 -2.51 -12.67 0.46
CA THR A 175 -3.13 -13.54 1.46
C THR A 175 -4.37 -14.22 0.89
N MET A 176 -5.27 -13.51 0.21
CA MET A 176 -6.46 -14.11 -0.40
C MET A 176 -6.10 -15.15 -1.49
N THR A 177 -5.11 -14.86 -2.34
CA THR A 177 -4.65 -15.82 -3.36
C THR A 177 -3.97 -17.04 -2.74
N LEU A 178 -3.30 -16.90 -1.59
CA LEU A 178 -2.78 -18.05 -0.83
C LEU A 178 -3.89 -18.93 -0.24
N TYR A 179 -5.11 -18.44 -0.11
CA TYR A 179 -6.29 -19.21 0.31
C TYR A 179 -7.18 -19.63 -0.87
N GLY A 180 -6.67 -19.56 -2.11
CA GLY A 180 -7.39 -20.02 -3.30
C GLY A 180 -8.51 -19.09 -3.80
N VAL A 181 -8.58 -17.85 -3.30
CA VAL A 181 -9.54 -16.87 -3.81
C VAL A 181 -9.15 -16.46 -5.24
N PRO A 182 -10.08 -16.44 -6.20
CA PRO A 182 -9.80 -16.01 -7.58
C PRO A 182 -9.16 -14.62 -7.62
N ILE A 183 -8.15 -14.43 -8.47
CA ILE A 183 -7.35 -13.20 -8.50
C ILE A 183 -8.20 -11.94 -8.72
N HIS A 184 -9.24 -12.04 -9.56
CA HIS A 184 -10.17 -10.94 -9.83
C HIS A 184 -10.94 -10.51 -8.56
N ASN A 185 -11.34 -11.47 -7.73
CA ASN A 185 -12.03 -11.22 -6.46
C ASN A 185 -11.05 -10.73 -5.39
N ALA A 186 -9.85 -11.29 -5.36
CA ALA A 186 -8.78 -10.88 -4.43
C ALA A 186 -8.39 -9.41 -4.68
N VAL A 187 -8.13 -9.04 -5.93
CA VAL A 187 -7.82 -7.67 -6.35
C VAL A 187 -8.99 -6.71 -6.10
N ALA A 188 -10.23 -7.12 -6.41
CA ALA A 188 -11.41 -6.31 -6.16
C ALA A 188 -11.62 -6.03 -4.65
N THR A 189 -11.44 -7.05 -3.82
CA THR A 189 -11.64 -6.95 -2.37
C THR A 189 -10.50 -6.17 -1.71
N SER A 190 -9.26 -6.37 -2.16
CA SER A 190 -8.10 -5.64 -1.65
C SER A 190 -8.12 -4.15 -2.00
N ALA A 191 -8.61 -3.79 -3.19
CA ALA A 191 -8.88 -2.38 -3.56
C ALA A 191 -9.89 -1.73 -2.60
N GLY A 192 -10.91 -2.47 -2.16
CA GLY A 192 -11.87 -2.01 -1.16
C GLY A 192 -11.26 -1.83 0.23
N LEU A 193 -10.42 -2.78 0.69
CA LEU A 193 -9.69 -2.67 1.95
C LEU A 193 -8.67 -1.52 1.95
N GLY A 194 -8.14 -1.18 0.77
CA GLY A 194 -7.18 -0.09 0.63
C GLY A 194 -7.75 1.29 0.93
N VAL A 195 -9.06 1.48 0.79
CA VAL A 195 -9.72 2.77 1.08
C VAL A 195 -9.61 3.14 2.58
N PRO A 196 -10.14 2.34 3.53
CA PRO A 196 -10.03 2.68 4.95
C PRO A 196 -8.58 2.69 5.42
N ILE A 197 -7.71 1.81 4.89
CA ILE A 197 -6.28 1.77 5.23
C ILE A 197 -5.57 3.06 4.80
N ALA A 198 -5.77 3.50 3.55
CA ALA A 198 -5.12 4.70 3.04
C ALA A 198 -5.61 5.96 3.75
N ILE A 199 -6.92 6.06 4.03
CA ILE A 199 -7.48 7.21 4.77
C ILE A 199 -6.96 7.24 6.20
N ALA A 200 -7.07 6.13 6.93
CA ALA A 200 -6.59 6.05 8.32
C ALA A 200 -5.08 6.30 8.39
N GLY A 201 -4.32 5.78 7.43
CA GLY A 201 -2.87 5.95 7.38
C GLY A 201 -2.49 7.39 7.07
N THR A 202 -3.17 8.03 6.12
CA THR A 202 -2.97 9.46 5.81
C THR A 202 -3.22 10.32 7.04
N ILE A 203 -4.33 10.10 7.74
CA ILE A 203 -4.66 10.84 8.97
C ILE A 203 -3.64 10.54 10.07
N GLY A 204 -3.28 9.28 10.26
CA GLY A 204 -2.31 8.87 11.27
C GLY A 204 -0.93 9.50 11.08
N TYR A 205 -0.44 9.56 9.84
CA TYR A 205 0.83 10.21 9.50
C TYR A 205 0.78 11.74 9.47
N LEU A 206 -0.42 12.32 9.37
CA LEU A 206 -0.58 13.78 9.45
C LEU A 206 -0.54 14.27 10.90
N ILE A 207 -0.96 13.42 11.85
CA ILE A 207 -1.03 13.73 13.28
C ILE A 207 0.27 13.33 14.00
N ALA A 208 0.94 12.27 13.55
CA ALA A 208 2.21 11.76 14.08
C ALA A 208 3.39 12.67 13.75
#